data_AF-A0A7J2S5P0-F1
#
_entry.id   AF-A0A7J2S5P0-F1
#
_cell.length_a   1.000
_cell.length_b   1.000
_cell.length_c   1.000
_cell.angle_alpha   90.00
_cell.angle_beta   90.00
_cell.angle_gamma   90.00
#
_symmetry.space_group_name_H-M   'P 1'
#
loop_
_entity.id
_entity.type
_entity.pdbx_description
1 polymer ?
#
loop_
_entity_poly.entity_id
_entity_poly.type
_entity_poly.pdbx_seq_one_letter_code
_entity_poly.pdbx_strand_id
1 'polypeptide(L)'
;MKWLREMADKGDIIPPALIKNFLKTLAPLSYVIARNPKAIIKNMDAWKKRLKISRAPWAHIDDESEYDSVKLFNLEENGDLPVVSDEKYLRPTRMCECDSVEIRAMAKKLGAYEKEPIEYVKSIFYFVKNQKYLVFKPMVGALGVLKSKGGVCLDQMNLLIALARAGGIKARYRLYALSPSQEMYDVMVKDDPILRETYEILGFLDSLHGCAEIYVDGEWLQLDPTLSDELEAGMGLPIAEFGEEPAWRVRVPERDIVFEGFPVLFQNMLILTALILRNTVDMVNKKLDDLRVKGRRILEEVGKEEYNKTKKQFKIDMPSLEEIKKFREKALVQRQI
;
A
#
# COMPACT_ATOMS: atom_id res chain seq x y z
N MET A 1 -21.29 -2.43 25.45
CA MET A 1 -22.28 -3.15 24.59
C MET A 1 -21.53 -3.91 23.51
N LYS A 2 -21.77 -5.23 23.37
CA LYS A 2 -21.07 -6.12 22.41
C LYS A 2 -21.22 -5.64 20.95
N TRP A 3 -22.40 -5.16 20.59
CA TRP A 3 -22.73 -4.59 19.29
C TRP A 3 -21.87 -3.38 18.88
N LEU A 4 -21.63 -2.42 19.78
CA LEU A 4 -20.77 -1.25 19.50
C LEU A 4 -19.32 -1.65 19.23
N ARG A 5 -18.80 -2.66 19.96
CA ARG A 5 -17.45 -3.18 19.71
C ARG A 5 -17.37 -3.87 18.36
N GLU A 6 -18.40 -4.62 17.98
CA GLU A 6 -18.45 -5.30 16.69
C GLU A 6 -18.53 -4.32 15.51
N MET A 7 -19.34 -3.25 15.62
CA MET A 7 -19.35 -2.17 14.63
C MET A 7 -18.00 -1.47 14.51
N ALA A 8 -17.36 -1.17 15.64
CA ALA A 8 -16.02 -0.58 15.63
C ALA A 8 -14.99 -1.52 14.98
N ASP A 9 -15.05 -2.82 15.28
CA ASP A 9 -14.19 -3.85 14.69
C ASP A 9 -14.37 -3.94 13.16
N LYS A 10 -15.62 -3.94 12.66
CA LYS A 10 -15.94 -3.94 11.22
C LYS A 10 -15.52 -2.64 10.51
N GLY A 11 -15.21 -1.60 11.29
CA GLY A 11 -14.82 -0.28 10.81
C GLY A 11 -15.99 0.70 10.67
N ASP A 12 -17.21 0.36 11.10
CA ASP A 12 -18.40 1.21 10.94
C ASP A 12 -18.34 2.50 11.78
N ILE A 13 -17.39 2.59 12.71
CA ILE A 13 -17.19 3.75 13.59
C ILE A 13 -15.79 4.32 13.36
N ILE A 14 -15.70 5.64 13.29
CA ILE A 14 -14.41 6.34 13.16
C ILE A 14 -13.76 6.47 14.54
N PRO A 15 -12.53 5.94 14.75
CA PRO A 15 -11.78 6.19 15.97
C PRO A 15 -11.55 7.70 16.19
N PRO A 16 -11.90 8.27 17.36
CA PRO A 16 -11.70 9.70 17.63
C PRO A 16 -10.25 10.16 17.46
N ALA A 17 -9.28 9.27 17.71
CA ALA A 17 -7.86 9.53 17.50
C ALA A 17 -7.52 9.85 16.03
N LEU A 18 -8.14 9.14 15.07
CA LEU A 18 -7.93 9.37 13.64
C LEU A 18 -8.54 10.70 13.17
N ILE A 19 -9.74 11.05 13.65
CA ILE A 19 -10.36 12.36 13.37
C ILE A 19 -9.46 13.50 13.86
N LYS A 20 -8.96 13.38 15.11
CA LYS A 20 -8.10 14.40 15.71
C LYS A 20 -6.78 14.56 14.94
N ASN A 21 -6.19 13.45 14.48
CA ASN A 21 -4.96 13.49 13.68
C ASN A 21 -5.22 14.11 12.30
N PHE A 22 -6.33 13.75 11.63
CA PHE A 22 -6.71 14.33 10.34
C PHE A 22 -6.98 15.84 10.42
N LEU A 23 -7.67 16.32 11.45
CA LEU A 23 -7.92 17.76 11.62
C LEU A 23 -6.62 18.54 11.87
N LYS A 24 -5.64 17.94 12.55
CA LYS A 24 -4.33 18.55 12.78
C LYS A 24 -3.50 18.70 11.50
N THR A 25 -3.70 17.86 10.49
CA THR A 25 -2.95 17.93 9.23
C THR A 25 -3.51 18.95 8.24
N LEU A 26 -4.79 19.35 8.39
CA LEU A 26 -5.43 20.30 7.47
C LEU A 26 -4.80 21.69 7.45
N ALA A 27 -4.49 22.27 8.62
CA ALA A 27 -3.93 23.62 8.68
C ALA A 27 -2.49 23.70 8.10
N PRO A 28 -1.57 22.79 8.44
CA PRO A 28 -0.25 22.74 7.81
C PRO A 28 -0.31 22.48 6.31
N LEU A 29 -1.17 21.54 5.85
CA LEU A 29 -1.32 21.27 4.42
C LEU A 29 -1.85 22.50 3.66
N SER A 30 -2.85 23.18 4.23
CA SER A 30 -3.39 24.42 3.65
C SER A 30 -2.34 25.53 3.57
N TYR A 31 -1.48 25.63 4.59
CA TYR A 31 -0.36 26.58 4.61
C TYR A 31 0.68 26.27 3.53
N VAL A 32 1.09 25.01 3.37
CA VAL A 32 2.04 24.59 2.33
C VAL A 32 1.47 24.85 0.94
N ILE A 33 0.19 24.55 0.71
CA ILE A 33 -0.48 24.82 -0.56
C ILE A 33 -0.48 26.32 -0.87
N ALA A 34 -0.85 27.16 0.11
CA ALA A 34 -0.88 28.61 -0.05
C ALA A 34 0.50 29.20 -0.42
N ARG A 35 1.59 28.61 0.11
CA ARG A 35 2.96 29.02 -0.21
C ARG A 35 3.47 28.53 -1.57
N ASN A 36 2.81 27.54 -2.17
CA ASN A 36 3.24 26.91 -3.41
C ASN A 36 2.19 27.07 -4.56
N PRO A 37 1.74 28.28 -4.91
CA PRO A 37 0.66 28.49 -5.89
C PRO A 37 1.02 27.99 -7.30
N LYS A 38 2.31 28.04 -7.66
CA LYS A 38 2.81 27.50 -8.94
C LYS A 38 2.65 25.98 -9.04
N ALA A 39 2.72 25.25 -7.92
CA ALA A 39 2.51 23.81 -7.91
C ALA A 39 1.03 23.45 -8.18
N ILE A 40 0.09 24.27 -7.70
CA ILE A 40 -1.34 24.12 -8.04
C ILE A 40 -1.59 24.34 -9.53
N ILE A 41 -0.98 25.36 -10.13
CA ILE A 41 -1.10 25.62 -11.58
C ILE A 41 -0.62 24.42 -12.40
N LYS A 42 0.47 23.74 -11.98
CA LYS A 42 0.96 22.53 -12.67
C LYS A 42 -0.06 21.39 -12.71
N ASN A 43 -1.04 21.35 -11.81
CA ASN A 43 -2.11 20.35 -11.85
C ASN A 43 -3.18 20.63 -12.90
N MET A 44 -3.30 21.87 -13.40
CA MET A 44 -4.35 22.23 -14.36
C MET A 44 -4.27 21.38 -15.62
N ASP A 45 -3.07 21.11 -16.14
CA ASP A 45 -2.90 20.28 -17.32
C ASP A 45 -3.25 18.82 -17.03
N ALA A 46 -2.92 18.32 -15.84
CA ALA A 46 -3.30 16.98 -15.40
C ALA A 46 -4.83 16.82 -15.27
N TRP A 47 -5.53 17.86 -14.80
CA TRP A 47 -6.99 17.87 -14.74
C TRP A 47 -7.62 17.98 -16.13
N LYS A 48 -7.10 18.85 -17.00
CA LYS A 48 -7.56 18.98 -18.40
C LYS A 48 -7.44 17.66 -19.15
N LYS A 49 -6.34 16.92 -18.99
CA LYS A 49 -6.16 15.58 -19.60
C LYS A 49 -7.27 14.61 -19.19
N ARG A 50 -7.65 14.59 -17.92
CA ARG A 50 -8.72 13.72 -17.39
C ARG A 50 -10.10 14.13 -17.88
N LEU A 51 -10.37 15.43 -17.90
CA LEU A 51 -11.63 15.95 -18.43
C LEU A 51 -11.84 15.53 -19.90
N LYS A 52 -10.78 15.54 -20.72
CA LYS A 52 -10.83 15.11 -22.13
C LYS A 52 -11.23 13.64 -22.31
N ILE A 53 -10.98 12.79 -21.31
CA ILE A 53 -11.34 11.36 -21.31
C ILE A 53 -12.49 11.05 -20.34
N SER A 54 -13.26 12.08 -19.93
CA SER A 54 -14.39 11.95 -19.01
C SER A 54 -14.07 11.27 -17.68
N ARG A 55 -12.84 11.43 -17.17
CA ARG A 55 -12.43 10.93 -15.85
C ARG A 55 -12.46 12.03 -14.81
N ALA A 56 -12.73 11.65 -13.56
CA ALA A 56 -12.68 12.58 -12.43
C ALA A 56 -11.27 13.18 -12.27
N PRO A 57 -11.13 14.45 -11.82
CA PRO A 57 -9.83 15.13 -11.72
C PRO A 57 -8.80 14.42 -10.82
N TRP A 58 -9.25 13.63 -9.86
CA TRP A 58 -8.41 12.85 -8.94
C TRP A 58 -8.11 11.42 -9.42
N ALA A 59 -8.78 10.94 -10.48
CA ALA A 59 -8.68 9.55 -10.94
C ALA A 59 -7.29 9.21 -11.48
N HIS A 60 -6.96 7.91 -11.49
CA HIS A 60 -5.81 7.43 -12.25
C HIS A 60 -6.04 7.63 -13.76
N ILE A 61 -4.98 7.86 -14.54
CA ILE A 61 -5.12 8.22 -15.96
C ILE A 61 -5.15 7.01 -16.90
N ASP A 62 -4.46 5.94 -16.54
CA ASP A 62 -4.31 4.76 -17.40
C ASP A 62 -5.58 3.89 -17.37
N ASP A 63 -5.88 3.24 -18.48
CA ASP A 63 -6.84 2.13 -18.48
C ASP A 63 -6.17 0.91 -17.85
N GLU A 64 -6.72 0.47 -16.72
CA GLU A 64 -6.15 -0.64 -15.94
C GLU A 64 -6.82 -1.98 -16.27
N SER A 65 -7.71 -2.03 -17.26
CA SER A 65 -8.48 -3.23 -17.61
C SER A 65 -7.60 -4.41 -18.04
N GLU A 66 -6.41 -4.17 -18.57
CA GLU A 66 -5.43 -5.22 -18.89
C GLU A 66 -4.95 -5.99 -17.65
N TYR A 67 -5.00 -5.37 -16.48
CA TYR A 67 -4.57 -5.94 -15.20
C TYR A 67 -5.71 -6.58 -14.41
N ASP A 68 -6.92 -6.64 -14.97
CA ASP A 68 -8.06 -7.29 -14.33
C ASP A 68 -7.80 -8.79 -14.16
N SER A 69 -7.57 -9.21 -12.91
CA SER A 69 -7.26 -10.60 -12.59
C SER A 69 -8.48 -11.51 -12.58
N VAL A 70 -9.70 -10.98 -12.71
CA VAL A 70 -10.89 -11.79 -12.91
C VAL A 70 -10.82 -12.55 -14.23
N LYS A 71 -10.09 -12.02 -15.22
CA LYS A 71 -9.81 -12.69 -16.50
C LYS A 71 -9.03 -14.00 -16.34
N LEU A 72 -8.42 -14.24 -15.18
CA LEU A 72 -7.64 -15.45 -14.91
C LEU A 72 -8.51 -16.67 -14.60
N PHE A 73 -9.81 -16.52 -14.41
CA PHE A 73 -10.73 -17.62 -14.10
C PHE A 73 -12.10 -17.41 -14.75
N ASN A 74 -12.79 -18.52 -15.03
CA ASN A 74 -14.18 -18.46 -15.48
C ASN A 74 -15.12 -18.58 -14.27
N LEU A 75 -15.92 -17.55 -14.01
CA LEU A 75 -16.87 -17.53 -12.88
C LEU A 75 -17.94 -18.62 -13.00
N GLU A 76 -18.34 -18.99 -14.22
CA GLU A 76 -19.36 -20.02 -14.47
C GLU A 76 -18.84 -21.44 -14.17
N GLU A 77 -17.53 -21.65 -14.28
CA GLU A 77 -16.88 -22.95 -14.05
C GLU A 77 -16.41 -23.14 -12.61
N ASN A 78 -16.48 -22.10 -11.76
CA ASN A 78 -15.84 -22.12 -10.44
C ASN A 78 -16.51 -23.01 -9.38
N GLY A 79 -17.59 -23.73 -9.71
CA GLY A 79 -18.23 -24.72 -8.83
C GLY A 79 -18.53 -24.19 -7.43
N ASP A 80 -18.39 -25.05 -6.42
CA ASP A 80 -18.51 -24.64 -5.01
C ASP A 80 -17.37 -23.71 -4.61
N LEU A 81 -17.72 -22.45 -4.33
CA LEU A 81 -16.82 -21.42 -3.85
C LEU A 81 -16.61 -21.53 -2.34
N PRO A 82 -15.41 -21.19 -1.81
CA PRO A 82 -15.13 -21.12 -0.37
C PRO A 82 -16.25 -20.50 0.47
N VAL A 83 -16.62 -21.08 1.61
CA VAL A 83 -17.73 -20.57 2.42
C VAL A 83 -17.38 -19.24 3.07
N VAL A 84 -18.35 -18.31 3.14
CA VAL A 84 -18.19 -17.04 3.86
C VAL A 84 -18.37 -17.28 5.36
N SER A 85 -17.42 -16.81 6.17
CA SER A 85 -17.46 -16.90 7.62
C SER A 85 -17.84 -15.57 8.25
N ASP A 86 -18.59 -15.59 9.35
CA ASP A 86 -18.87 -14.41 10.19
C ASP A 86 -17.95 -14.30 11.41
N GLU A 87 -16.96 -15.20 11.54
CA GLU A 87 -16.00 -15.18 12.64
C GLU A 87 -15.06 -13.97 12.54
N LYS A 88 -14.68 -13.40 13.69
CA LYS A 88 -13.69 -12.32 13.78
C LYS A 88 -12.39 -12.72 13.08
N TYR A 89 -11.89 -11.81 12.23
CA TYR A 89 -10.72 -12.00 11.35
C TYR A 89 -10.91 -12.97 10.18
N LEU A 90 -12.10 -13.55 9.98
CA LEU A 90 -12.48 -14.31 8.79
C LEU A 90 -13.60 -13.65 7.98
N ARG A 91 -14.37 -12.78 8.63
CA ARG A 91 -15.50 -12.08 8.01
C ARG A 91 -15.12 -10.93 7.10
N PRO A 92 -16.00 -10.57 6.15
CA PRO A 92 -15.84 -9.36 5.38
C PRO A 92 -15.87 -8.15 6.30
N THR A 93 -15.05 -7.17 5.95
CA THR A 93 -15.05 -5.84 6.57
C THR A 93 -14.94 -4.80 5.48
N ARG A 94 -15.12 -3.52 5.82
CA ARG A 94 -15.00 -2.49 4.77
C ARG A 94 -13.60 -2.50 4.15
N MET A 95 -13.57 -2.39 2.82
CA MET A 95 -12.39 -2.53 1.96
C MET A 95 -11.81 -3.95 1.88
N CYS A 96 -12.44 -4.94 2.53
CA CYS A 96 -12.02 -6.34 2.56
C CYS A 96 -13.20 -7.22 2.12
N GLU A 97 -13.48 -7.22 0.83
CA GLU A 97 -14.61 -7.90 0.21
C GLU A 97 -14.37 -9.42 0.04
N CYS A 98 -13.97 -10.12 1.11
CA CYS A 98 -13.67 -11.57 1.07
C CYS A 98 -14.89 -12.46 0.82
N ASP A 99 -16.10 -11.89 0.90
CA ASP A 99 -17.37 -12.50 0.56
C ASP A 99 -17.71 -12.41 -0.94
N SER A 100 -17.03 -11.53 -1.70
CA SER A 100 -17.26 -11.38 -3.14
C SER A 100 -16.92 -12.65 -3.91
N VAL A 101 -17.71 -12.92 -4.95
CA VAL A 101 -17.58 -14.11 -5.80
C VAL A 101 -16.18 -14.15 -6.44
N GLU A 102 -15.69 -13.01 -6.91
CA GLU A 102 -14.40 -12.89 -7.58
C GLU A 102 -13.21 -13.11 -6.64
N ILE A 103 -13.27 -12.60 -5.40
CA ILE A 103 -12.20 -12.84 -4.42
C ILE A 103 -12.18 -14.32 -4.02
N ARG A 104 -13.34 -14.93 -3.79
CA ARG A 104 -13.46 -16.35 -3.44
C ARG A 104 -12.98 -17.26 -4.59
N ALA A 105 -13.32 -16.91 -5.83
CA ALA A 105 -12.82 -17.60 -7.02
C ALA A 105 -11.29 -17.47 -7.15
N MET A 106 -10.75 -16.26 -6.93
CA MET A 106 -9.29 -16.07 -6.93
C MET A 106 -8.62 -16.84 -5.79
N ALA A 107 -9.18 -16.83 -4.58
CA ALA A 107 -8.69 -17.61 -3.45
C ALA A 107 -8.60 -19.10 -3.79
N LYS A 108 -9.67 -19.66 -4.37
CA LYS A 108 -9.70 -21.05 -4.86
C LYS A 108 -8.62 -21.30 -5.92
N LYS A 109 -8.52 -20.45 -6.95
CA LYS A 109 -7.49 -20.55 -7.99
C LYS A 109 -6.06 -20.56 -7.40
N LEU A 110 -5.83 -19.82 -6.32
CA LEU A 110 -4.53 -19.75 -5.65
C LEU A 110 -4.28 -20.93 -4.68
N GLY A 111 -5.27 -21.81 -4.47
CA GLY A 111 -5.17 -23.07 -3.73
C GLY A 111 -5.86 -23.07 -2.37
N ALA A 112 -6.84 -22.19 -2.13
CA ALA A 112 -7.63 -22.20 -0.91
C ALA A 112 -8.30 -23.57 -0.72
N TYR A 113 -8.16 -24.16 0.48
CA TYR A 113 -8.66 -25.50 0.84
C TYR A 113 -8.09 -26.67 0.04
N GLU A 114 -7.13 -26.43 -0.86
CA GLU A 114 -6.45 -27.46 -1.64
C GLU A 114 -4.97 -27.62 -1.23
N LYS A 115 -4.32 -26.51 -0.87
CA LYS A 115 -2.94 -26.47 -0.39
C LYS A 115 -2.88 -26.46 1.13
N GLU A 116 -1.74 -26.89 1.66
CA GLU A 116 -1.38 -26.63 3.05
C GLU A 116 -1.44 -25.13 3.38
N PRO A 117 -1.87 -24.72 4.58
CA PRO A 117 -2.10 -23.32 4.92
C PRO A 117 -0.92 -22.39 4.59
N ILE A 118 0.31 -22.81 4.92
CA ILE A 118 1.51 -22.02 4.66
C ILE A 118 1.79 -21.83 3.15
N GLU A 119 1.56 -22.87 2.34
CA GLU A 119 1.77 -22.83 0.89
C GLU A 119 0.69 -22.00 0.18
N TYR A 120 -0.54 -22.06 0.68
CA TYR A 120 -1.60 -21.15 0.24
C TYR A 120 -1.25 -19.70 0.56
N VAL A 121 -0.79 -19.41 1.78
CA VAL A 121 -0.42 -18.05 2.21
C VAL A 121 0.75 -17.50 1.40
N LYS A 122 1.76 -18.32 1.07
CA LYS A 122 2.82 -17.94 0.12
C LYS A 122 2.26 -17.63 -1.27
N SER A 123 1.33 -18.44 -1.76
CA SER A 123 0.73 -18.28 -3.09
C SER A 123 -0.01 -16.94 -3.21
N ILE A 124 -0.85 -16.58 -2.23
CA ILE A 124 -1.55 -15.30 -2.23
C ILE A 124 -0.59 -14.13 -2.02
N PHE A 125 0.44 -14.29 -1.19
CA PHE A 125 1.45 -13.25 -0.96
C PHE A 125 2.18 -12.88 -2.26
N TYR A 126 2.74 -13.87 -2.96
CA TYR A 126 3.46 -13.60 -4.20
C TYR A 126 2.53 -13.19 -5.34
N PHE A 127 1.27 -13.64 -5.36
CA PHE A 127 0.27 -13.10 -6.28
C PHE A 127 0.07 -11.60 -6.05
N VAL A 128 -0.23 -11.17 -4.82
CA VAL A 128 -0.43 -9.74 -4.54
C VAL A 128 0.86 -8.96 -4.82
N LYS A 129 2.01 -9.43 -4.33
CA LYS A 129 3.31 -8.74 -4.49
C LYS A 129 3.71 -8.53 -5.95
N ASN A 130 3.54 -9.55 -6.80
CA ASN A 130 4.10 -9.54 -8.15
C ASN A 130 3.08 -9.32 -9.26
N GLN A 131 1.78 -9.43 -8.98
CA GLN A 131 0.71 -9.16 -9.97
C GLN A 131 -0.08 -7.89 -9.66
N LYS A 132 0.03 -7.32 -8.45
CA LYS A 132 -0.66 -6.10 -8.04
C LYS A 132 0.34 -5.05 -7.57
N TYR A 133 0.44 -3.97 -8.33
CA TYR A 133 1.53 -3.02 -8.19
C TYR A 133 1.18 -1.84 -7.26
N LEU A 134 2.22 -1.28 -6.63
CA LEU A 134 2.11 0.01 -5.97
C LEU A 134 1.74 1.11 -6.99
N VAL A 135 0.51 1.60 -6.89
CA VAL A 135 -0.01 2.68 -7.73
C VAL A 135 -0.68 3.70 -6.81
N PHE A 136 -0.20 4.94 -6.84
CA PHE A 136 -0.81 6.02 -6.09
C PHE A 136 -2.09 6.49 -6.79
N LYS A 137 -3.21 6.10 -6.20
CA LYS A 137 -4.57 6.49 -6.58
C LYS A 137 -5.49 6.43 -5.35
N PRO A 138 -6.70 7.01 -5.41
CA PRO A 138 -7.69 6.82 -4.36
C PRO A 138 -7.95 5.34 -4.08
N MET A 139 -8.25 5.01 -2.82
CA MET A 139 -8.43 3.61 -2.42
C MET A 139 -9.69 2.99 -3.03
N VAL A 140 -9.58 1.72 -3.43
CA VAL A 140 -10.64 1.00 -4.15
C VAL A 140 -11.07 -0.32 -3.49
N GLY A 141 -10.38 -0.76 -2.43
CA GLY A 141 -10.71 -1.99 -1.70
C GLY A 141 -10.17 -3.24 -2.37
N ALA A 142 -10.27 -4.39 -1.70
CA ALA A 142 -9.72 -5.65 -2.19
C ALA A 142 -10.26 -6.01 -3.59
N LEU A 143 -11.58 -5.92 -3.79
CA LEU A 143 -12.18 -6.23 -5.09
C LEU A 143 -11.75 -5.25 -6.19
N GLY A 144 -11.64 -3.96 -5.87
CA GLY A 144 -11.16 -2.95 -6.83
C GLY A 144 -9.70 -3.16 -7.23
N VAL A 145 -8.85 -3.60 -6.29
CA VAL A 145 -7.44 -3.95 -6.56
C VAL A 145 -7.36 -5.21 -7.41
N LEU A 146 -8.20 -6.22 -7.14
CA LEU A 146 -8.25 -7.44 -7.96
C LEU A 146 -8.54 -7.13 -9.45
N LYS A 147 -9.40 -6.13 -9.70
CA LYS A 147 -9.83 -5.71 -11.04
C LYS A 147 -8.98 -4.61 -11.69
N SER A 148 -7.86 -4.22 -11.07
CA SER A 148 -6.99 -3.15 -11.60
C SER A 148 -5.51 -3.50 -11.49
N LYS A 149 -4.64 -2.57 -11.92
CA LYS A 149 -3.16 -2.71 -11.89
C LYS A 149 -2.62 -2.90 -10.48
N GLY A 150 -3.34 -2.39 -9.49
CA GLY A 150 -2.96 -2.46 -8.09
C GLY A 150 -3.53 -1.26 -7.34
N GLY A 151 -2.77 -0.74 -6.37
CA GLY A 151 -3.20 0.36 -5.53
C GLY A 151 -2.11 0.77 -4.55
N VAL A 152 -2.46 1.61 -3.59
CA VAL A 152 -1.54 1.99 -2.50
C VAL A 152 -1.26 0.80 -1.58
N CYS A 153 -0.30 0.92 -0.66
CA CYS A 153 0.06 -0.16 0.28
C CYS A 153 -1.16 -0.74 1.04
N LEU A 154 -2.08 0.13 1.46
CA LEU A 154 -3.31 -0.24 2.17
C LEU A 154 -4.27 -1.07 1.30
N ASP A 155 -4.32 -0.78 0.01
CA ASP A 155 -5.15 -1.49 -0.98
C ASP A 155 -4.58 -2.90 -1.27
N GLN A 156 -3.26 -3.02 -1.39
CA GLN A 156 -2.63 -4.34 -1.54
C GLN A 156 -2.79 -5.19 -0.26
N MET A 157 -2.66 -4.57 0.91
CA MET A 157 -2.94 -5.20 2.20
C MET A 157 -4.40 -5.66 2.30
N ASN A 158 -5.36 -4.84 1.85
CA ASN A 158 -6.77 -5.22 1.76
C ASN A 158 -6.97 -6.49 0.93
N LEU A 159 -6.37 -6.55 -0.27
CA LEU A 159 -6.48 -7.72 -1.13
C LEU A 159 -5.86 -8.97 -0.52
N LEU A 160 -4.66 -8.85 0.07
CA LEU A 160 -3.99 -9.97 0.72
C LEU A 160 -4.82 -10.54 1.88
N ILE A 161 -5.36 -9.67 2.73
CA ILE A 161 -6.24 -10.06 3.85
C ILE A 161 -7.53 -10.69 3.31
N ALA A 162 -8.15 -10.11 2.28
CA ALA A 162 -9.38 -10.63 1.72
C ALA A 162 -9.22 -12.04 1.13
N LEU A 163 -8.11 -12.28 0.41
CA LEU A 163 -7.77 -13.61 -0.09
C LEU A 163 -7.54 -14.59 1.06
N ALA A 164 -6.76 -14.22 2.07
CA ALA A 164 -6.52 -15.08 3.24
C ALA A 164 -7.82 -15.47 3.96
N ARG A 165 -8.69 -14.50 4.21
CA ARG A 165 -10.01 -14.71 4.84
C ARG A 165 -10.91 -15.61 4.00
N ALA A 166 -10.95 -15.39 2.69
CA ALA A 166 -11.69 -16.24 1.75
C ALA A 166 -11.14 -17.68 1.70
N GLY A 167 -9.86 -17.89 1.99
CA GLY A 167 -9.25 -19.21 2.17
C GLY A 167 -9.39 -19.82 3.57
N GLY A 168 -10.18 -19.21 4.45
CA GLY A 168 -10.42 -19.72 5.80
C GLY A 168 -9.30 -19.42 6.80
N ILE A 169 -8.38 -18.51 6.48
CA ILE A 169 -7.25 -18.16 7.33
C ILE A 169 -7.46 -16.78 7.96
N LYS A 170 -7.35 -16.72 9.29
CA LYS A 170 -7.54 -15.47 10.05
C LYS A 170 -6.51 -14.44 9.62
N ALA A 171 -6.98 -13.25 9.24
CA ALA A 171 -6.12 -12.17 8.82
C ALA A 171 -6.60 -10.80 9.35
N ARG A 172 -5.66 -9.95 9.74
CA ARG A 172 -5.93 -8.63 10.35
C ARG A 172 -4.92 -7.57 9.89
N TYR A 173 -5.27 -6.32 10.14
CA TYR A 173 -4.46 -5.17 9.79
C TYR A 173 -3.53 -4.80 10.94
N ARG A 174 -2.29 -4.43 10.64
CA ARG A 174 -1.38 -3.76 11.56
C ARG A 174 -0.81 -2.51 10.91
N LEU A 175 -1.07 -1.34 11.48
CA LEU A 175 -0.48 -0.06 11.07
C LEU A 175 0.63 0.34 12.05
N TYR A 176 1.72 0.88 11.52
CA TYR A 176 2.87 1.29 12.31
C TYR A 176 3.59 2.50 11.71
N ALA A 177 4.41 3.12 12.55
CA ALA A 177 5.31 4.18 12.16
C ALA A 177 6.51 3.64 11.39
N LEU A 178 6.90 4.33 10.31
CA LEU A 178 8.10 3.98 9.57
C LEU A 178 8.94 5.22 9.26
N SER A 179 10.24 4.98 9.05
CA SER A 179 11.12 5.88 8.34
C SER A 179 11.42 5.28 6.96
N PRO A 180 11.19 6.01 5.85
CA PRO A 180 11.55 5.53 4.53
C PRO A 180 13.08 5.45 4.39
N SER A 181 13.57 4.52 3.55
CA SER A 181 14.98 4.51 3.13
C SER A 181 15.30 5.73 2.24
N GLN A 182 16.59 5.99 2.02
CA GLN A 182 17.01 7.09 1.14
C GLN A 182 16.53 6.88 -0.31
N GLU A 183 16.54 5.64 -0.79
CA GLU A 183 16.06 5.27 -2.13
C GLU A 183 14.57 5.59 -2.27
N MET A 184 13.77 5.28 -1.24
CA MET A 184 12.34 5.59 -1.22
C MET A 184 12.08 7.10 -1.19
N TYR A 185 12.86 7.84 -0.38
CA TYR A 185 12.79 9.30 -0.32
C TYR A 185 13.10 9.96 -1.67
N ASP A 186 14.15 9.49 -2.35
CA ASP A 186 14.60 10.02 -3.64
C ASP A 186 13.55 9.81 -4.75
N VAL A 187 12.84 8.67 -4.72
CA VAL A 187 11.79 8.37 -5.70
C VAL A 187 10.52 9.19 -5.44
N MET A 188 10.08 9.30 -4.18
CA MET A 188 8.73 9.77 -3.87
C MET A 188 8.64 11.20 -3.35
N VAL A 189 9.70 11.74 -2.72
CA VAL A 189 9.60 13.00 -1.95
C VAL A 189 10.50 14.10 -2.52
N LYS A 190 11.74 13.76 -2.89
CA LYS A 190 12.82 14.72 -3.21
C LYS A 190 12.45 15.80 -4.23
N ASP A 191 11.74 15.43 -5.29
CA ASP A 191 11.52 16.30 -6.45
C ASP A 191 10.29 17.21 -6.35
N ASP A 192 9.42 17.00 -5.36
CA ASP A 192 8.20 17.80 -5.21
C ASP A 192 8.27 18.72 -3.97
N PRO A 193 8.26 20.06 -4.17
CA PRO A 193 8.32 21.00 -3.06
C PRO A 193 7.20 20.84 -2.04
N ILE A 194 5.98 20.48 -2.46
CA ILE A 194 4.86 20.27 -1.52
C ILE A 194 5.08 18.97 -0.75
N LEU A 195 5.45 17.86 -1.40
CA LEU A 195 5.71 16.61 -0.69
C LEU A 195 6.88 16.75 0.28
N ARG A 196 7.97 17.38 -0.16
CA ARG A 196 9.13 17.66 0.70
C ARG A 196 8.77 18.56 1.86
N GLU A 197 8.13 19.70 1.63
CA GLU A 197 7.77 20.65 2.69
C GLU A 197 6.71 20.08 3.64
N THR A 198 5.74 19.31 3.13
CA THR A 198 4.77 18.59 3.96
C THR A 198 5.46 17.46 4.73
N TYR A 199 6.46 16.79 4.16
CA TYR A 199 7.25 15.77 4.84
C TYR A 199 8.07 16.39 5.97
N GLU A 200 8.66 17.55 5.73
CA GLU A 200 9.45 18.30 6.71
C GLU A 200 8.58 18.94 7.81
N ILE A 201 7.35 19.40 7.50
CA ILE A 201 6.46 20.06 8.47
C ILE A 201 5.66 19.07 9.30
N LEU A 202 5.16 17.99 8.69
CA LEU A 202 4.28 17.02 9.35
C LEU A 202 4.99 15.72 9.75
N GLY A 203 6.27 15.54 9.39
CA GLY A 203 6.85 14.18 9.31
C GLY A 203 6.12 13.33 8.26
N PHE A 204 5.47 14.00 7.29
CA PHE A 204 4.31 13.67 6.44
C PHE A 204 3.14 12.92 7.08
N LEU A 205 3.38 11.94 7.95
CA LEU A 205 2.43 11.08 8.68
C LEU A 205 3.30 9.96 9.28
N ASP A 206 3.79 10.10 10.51
CA ASP A 206 4.53 9.03 11.22
C ASP A 206 3.69 7.73 11.40
N SER A 207 2.57 7.44 10.72
CA SER A 207 1.68 6.33 11.13
C SER A 207 0.61 5.82 10.12
N LEU A 208 0.89 5.61 8.82
CA LEU A 208 -0.12 4.93 7.95
C LEU A 208 0.47 3.98 6.90
N HIS A 209 1.65 3.44 7.16
CA HIS A 209 2.02 2.19 6.49
C HIS A 209 1.56 1.01 7.33
N GLY A 210 1.27 -0.10 6.68
CA GLY A 210 0.84 -1.30 7.38
C GLY A 210 1.25 -2.57 6.68
N CYS A 211 1.05 -3.65 7.40
CA CYS A 211 1.23 -5.00 6.91
C CYS A 211 -0.02 -5.82 7.23
N ALA A 212 -0.23 -6.88 6.45
CA ALA A 212 -1.15 -7.92 6.82
C ALA A 212 -0.51 -8.78 7.92
N GLU A 213 -1.27 -9.11 8.95
CA GLU A 213 -0.94 -10.22 9.84
C GLU A 213 -1.85 -11.40 9.50
N ILE A 214 -1.27 -12.54 9.16
CA ILE A 214 -1.98 -13.76 8.78
C ILE A 214 -1.64 -14.86 9.79
N TYR A 215 -2.67 -15.53 10.32
CA TYR A 215 -2.51 -16.53 11.38
C TYR A 215 -2.28 -17.92 10.78
N VAL A 216 -1.06 -18.44 10.92
CA VAL A 216 -0.67 -19.77 10.43
C VAL A 216 0.11 -20.49 11.54
N ASP A 217 -0.16 -21.78 11.74
CA ASP A 217 0.55 -22.64 12.71
C ASP A 217 0.64 -22.09 14.15
N GLY A 218 -0.38 -21.33 14.58
CA GLY A 218 -0.44 -20.77 15.94
C GLY A 218 0.16 -19.37 16.08
N GLU A 219 0.74 -18.81 15.02
CA GLU A 219 1.44 -17.53 15.06
C GLU A 219 0.90 -16.53 14.04
N TRP A 220 1.04 -15.23 14.34
CA TRP A 220 0.71 -14.15 13.41
C TRP A 220 1.93 -13.80 12.57
N LEU A 221 1.92 -14.23 11.31
CA LEU A 221 2.96 -13.90 10.34
C LEU A 221 2.69 -12.53 9.74
N GLN A 222 3.69 -11.66 9.79
CA GLN A 222 3.65 -10.34 9.18
C GLN A 222 4.08 -10.42 7.72
N LEU A 223 3.22 -9.93 6.83
CA LEU A 223 3.46 -9.92 5.39
C LEU A 223 3.18 -8.55 4.79
N ASP A 224 4.11 -8.09 3.97
CA ASP A 224 3.98 -6.84 3.23
C ASP A 224 4.25 -7.05 1.74
N PRO A 225 3.20 -7.07 0.91
CA PRO A 225 3.33 -7.28 -0.53
C PRO A 225 3.60 -5.98 -1.31
N THR A 226 3.80 -4.82 -0.65
CA THR A 226 3.70 -3.49 -1.29
C THR A 226 4.59 -3.29 -2.52
N LEU A 227 5.85 -3.72 -2.46
CA LEU A 227 6.80 -3.58 -3.58
C LEU A 227 7.02 -4.93 -4.26
N SER A 228 6.80 -4.96 -5.58
CA SER A 228 7.10 -6.12 -6.42
C SER A 228 8.60 -6.36 -6.50
N ASP A 229 9.00 -7.60 -6.81
CA ASP A 229 10.40 -7.97 -7.01
C ASP A 229 11.09 -7.05 -8.03
N GLU A 230 10.39 -6.73 -9.12
CA GLU A 230 10.84 -5.80 -10.17
C GLU A 230 11.04 -4.37 -9.66
N LEU A 231 10.17 -3.88 -8.77
CA LEU A 231 10.31 -2.54 -8.24
C LEU A 231 11.47 -2.45 -7.25
N GLU A 232 11.62 -3.42 -6.36
CA GLU A 232 12.74 -3.50 -5.42
C GLU A 232 14.07 -3.58 -6.19
N ALA A 233 14.14 -4.44 -7.21
CA ALA A 233 15.31 -4.56 -8.05
C ALA A 233 15.64 -3.25 -8.79
N GLY A 234 14.64 -2.58 -9.35
CA GLY A 234 14.78 -1.32 -10.08
C GLY A 234 15.26 -0.16 -9.19
N MET A 235 14.80 -0.15 -7.94
CA MET A 235 15.25 0.77 -6.88
C MET A 235 16.65 0.42 -6.34
N GLY A 236 17.17 -0.77 -6.67
CA GLY A 236 18.48 -1.22 -6.21
C GLY A 236 18.49 -1.83 -4.81
N LEU A 237 17.31 -2.15 -4.28
CA LEU A 237 17.08 -2.72 -2.95
C LEU A 237 17.14 -4.26 -3.00
N PRO A 238 17.50 -4.93 -1.89
CA PRO A 238 17.33 -6.38 -1.81
C PRO A 238 15.84 -6.74 -1.93
N ILE A 239 15.56 -7.87 -2.58
CA ILE A 239 14.19 -8.36 -2.76
C ILE A 239 13.73 -9.02 -1.48
N ALA A 240 12.61 -8.55 -0.93
CA ALA A 240 12.02 -9.08 0.27
C ALA A 240 11.26 -10.38 -0.04
N GLU A 241 11.66 -11.48 0.61
CA GLU A 241 10.98 -12.77 0.50
C GLU A 241 9.83 -12.90 1.50
N PHE A 242 9.07 -13.98 1.36
CA PHE A 242 7.99 -14.33 2.27
C PHE A 242 8.44 -14.31 3.75
N GLY A 243 7.76 -13.50 4.56
CA GLY A 243 8.04 -13.35 6.00
C GLY A 243 9.24 -12.46 6.34
N GLU A 244 9.97 -11.93 5.35
CA GLU A 244 11.07 -10.99 5.60
C GLU A 244 10.56 -9.55 5.78
N GLU A 245 11.30 -8.75 6.55
CA GLU A 245 11.05 -7.31 6.62
C GLU A 245 11.65 -6.61 5.40
N PRO A 246 10.87 -5.82 4.64
CA PRO A 246 11.38 -5.11 3.47
C PRO A 246 12.43 -4.05 3.81
N ALA A 247 13.49 -3.97 3.01
CA ALA A 247 14.62 -3.05 3.24
C ALA A 247 14.33 -1.58 2.90
N TRP A 248 13.23 -1.28 2.21
CA TRP A 248 12.87 0.09 1.82
C TRP A 248 12.42 0.97 3.01
N ARG A 249 12.34 0.40 4.22
CA ARG A 249 11.95 1.12 5.44
C ARG A 249 12.65 0.59 6.68
N VAL A 250 12.69 1.43 7.71
CA VAL A 250 12.89 1.02 9.10
C VAL A 250 11.60 1.23 9.86
N ARG A 251 11.16 0.23 10.62
CA ARG A 251 10.05 0.43 11.56
C ARG A 251 10.54 1.25 12.74
N VAL A 252 9.80 2.31 13.06
CA VAL A 252 10.02 3.06 14.29
C VAL A 252 9.15 2.40 15.36
N PRO A 253 9.72 1.80 16.42
CA PRO A 253 8.95 1.09 17.43
C PRO A 253 8.12 2.07 18.26
N GLU A 254 6.93 2.40 17.77
CA GLU A 254 5.92 3.22 18.43
C GLU A 254 4.56 2.56 18.23
N ARG A 255 3.71 2.60 19.26
CA ARG A 255 2.42 1.88 19.41
C ARG A 255 1.75 1.45 18.09
N ASP A 256 2.06 0.24 17.64
CA ASP A 256 1.37 -0.43 16.54
C ASP A 256 -0.14 -0.51 16.81
N ILE A 257 -0.94 -0.28 15.78
CA ILE A 257 -2.40 -0.39 15.86
C ILE A 257 -2.83 -1.63 15.09
N VAL A 258 -3.44 -2.57 15.81
CA VAL A 258 -4.03 -3.78 15.23
C VAL A 258 -5.54 -3.67 15.22
N PHE A 259 -6.17 -3.94 14.08
CA PHE A 259 -7.62 -3.85 13.91
C PHE A 259 -8.14 -4.77 12.80
N GLU A 260 -9.46 -4.94 12.74
CA GLU A 260 -10.11 -5.90 11.84
C GLU A 260 -10.57 -5.29 10.52
N GLY A 261 -11.05 -4.04 10.49
CA GLY A 261 -11.55 -3.37 9.28
C GLY A 261 -11.35 -1.85 9.29
N PHE A 262 -11.22 -1.24 8.12
CA PHE A 262 -10.93 0.19 8.00
C PHE A 262 -12.12 1.09 8.40
N PRO A 263 -11.90 2.22 9.11
CA PRO A 263 -12.96 3.15 9.53
C PRO A 263 -13.72 3.85 8.40
N VAL A 264 -14.95 4.34 8.67
CA VAL A 264 -15.78 5.05 7.68
C VAL A 264 -15.03 6.31 7.22
N LEU A 265 -15.13 6.64 5.93
CA LEU A 265 -14.39 7.72 5.24
C LEU A 265 -12.90 7.47 4.95
N PHE A 266 -12.29 6.42 5.50
CA PHE A 266 -10.86 6.15 5.27
C PHE A 266 -10.53 5.93 3.78
N GLN A 267 -11.47 5.35 3.01
CA GLN A 267 -11.38 5.22 1.56
C GLN A 267 -11.21 6.57 0.83
N ASN A 268 -11.83 7.63 1.34
CA ASN A 268 -11.85 8.96 0.72
C ASN A 268 -10.65 9.83 1.14
N MET A 269 -9.86 9.38 2.11
CA MET A 269 -8.76 10.15 2.70
C MET A 269 -7.76 10.64 1.65
N LEU A 270 -7.53 9.83 0.61
CA LEU A 270 -6.55 10.15 -0.45
C LEU A 270 -7.14 10.97 -1.60
N ILE A 271 -8.46 11.20 -1.67
CA ILE A 271 -9.07 11.93 -2.80
C ILE A 271 -8.59 13.37 -2.86
N LEU A 272 -8.58 14.07 -1.72
CA LEU A 272 -8.15 15.47 -1.66
C LEU A 272 -6.66 15.60 -2.03
N THR A 273 -5.82 14.72 -1.49
CA THR A 273 -4.39 14.65 -1.82
C THR A 273 -4.18 14.35 -3.30
N ALA A 274 -4.92 13.37 -3.85
CA ALA A 274 -4.87 13.02 -5.26
C ALA A 274 -5.34 14.17 -6.17
N LEU A 275 -6.28 14.99 -5.72
CA LEU A 275 -6.73 16.18 -6.45
C LEU A 275 -5.65 17.27 -6.47
N ILE A 276 -5.11 17.61 -5.30
CA ILE A 276 -4.18 18.74 -5.09
C ILE A 276 -2.79 18.44 -5.63
N LEU A 277 -2.34 17.18 -5.57
CA LEU A 277 -1.01 16.74 -6.01
C LEU A 277 -1.07 15.92 -7.30
N ARG A 278 -2.13 16.07 -8.10
CA ARG A 278 -2.41 15.18 -9.23
C ARG A 278 -1.24 14.99 -10.19
N ASN A 279 -0.57 16.07 -10.57
CA ASN A 279 0.59 16.02 -11.45
C ASN A 279 1.76 15.28 -10.80
N THR A 280 2.01 15.53 -9.52
CA THR A 280 3.05 14.86 -8.72
C THR A 280 2.78 13.37 -8.63
N VAL A 281 1.54 12.99 -8.32
CA VAL A 281 1.13 11.58 -8.25
C VAL A 281 1.29 10.89 -9.61
N ASP A 282 0.97 11.57 -10.72
CA ASP A 282 1.19 11.02 -12.07
C ASP A 282 2.69 10.83 -12.38
N MET A 283 3.53 11.79 -12.01
CA MET A 283 4.99 11.68 -12.18
C MET A 283 5.57 10.54 -11.33
N VAL A 284 5.15 10.39 -10.07
CA VAL A 284 5.60 9.30 -9.19
C VAL A 284 5.17 7.96 -9.76
N ASN A 285 3.90 7.80 -10.18
CA ASN A 285 3.44 6.55 -10.81
C ASN A 285 4.27 6.20 -12.04
N LYS A 286 4.55 7.18 -12.91
CA LYS A 286 5.41 6.96 -14.08
C LYS A 286 6.81 6.49 -13.69
N LYS A 287 7.44 7.14 -12.70
CA LYS A 287 8.76 6.72 -12.19
C LYS A 287 8.74 5.29 -11.66
N LEU A 288 7.69 4.90 -10.93
CA LEU A 288 7.55 3.54 -10.41
C LEU A 288 7.46 2.52 -11.56
N ASP A 289 6.74 2.84 -12.64
CA ASP A 289 6.67 1.98 -13.82
C ASP A 289 8.01 1.88 -14.55
N ASP A 290 8.70 3.00 -14.75
CA ASP A 290 10.04 3.02 -15.36
C ASP A 290 11.04 2.19 -14.53
N LEU A 291 10.95 2.26 -13.20
CA LEU A 291 11.76 1.44 -12.28
C LEU A 291 11.43 -0.05 -12.37
N ARG A 292 10.14 -0.43 -12.49
CA ARG A 292 9.76 -1.84 -12.71
C ARG A 292 10.33 -2.37 -14.01
N VAL A 293 10.26 -1.61 -15.11
CA VAL A 293 10.87 -2.00 -16.39
C VAL A 293 12.37 -2.21 -16.24
N LYS A 294 13.05 -1.29 -15.54
CA LYS A 294 14.48 -1.43 -15.24
C LYS A 294 14.78 -2.68 -14.40
N GLY A 295 14.04 -2.90 -13.32
CA GLY A 295 14.25 -4.05 -12.44
C GLY A 295 13.94 -5.38 -13.11
N ARG A 296 12.93 -5.44 -13.97
CA ARG A 296 12.64 -6.61 -14.80
C ARG A 296 13.85 -7.00 -15.66
N ARG A 297 14.47 -6.03 -16.35
CA ARG A 297 15.70 -6.27 -17.13
C ARG A 297 16.84 -6.78 -16.27
N ILE A 298 17.05 -6.19 -15.08
CA ILE A 298 18.08 -6.64 -14.14
C ILE A 298 17.85 -8.10 -13.73
N LEU A 299 16.60 -8.47 -13.44
CA LEU A 299 16.25 -9.82 -13.01
C LEU A 299 16.30 -10.84 -14.15
N GLU A 300 16.01 -10.44 -15.38
CA GLU A 300 16.19 -11.26 -16.59
C GLU A 300 17.67 -11.52 -16.90
N GLU A 301 18.55 -10.54 -16.65
CA GLU A 301 19.99 -10.65 -16.91
C GLU A 301 20.75 -11.43 -15.82
N VAL A 302 20.48 -11.14 -14.54
CA VAL A 302 21.25 -11.67 -13.40
C VAL A 302 20.57 -12.86 -12.73
N GLY A 303 19.24 -12.94 -12.81
CA GLY A 303 18.43 -13.86 -12.00
C GLY A 303 18.19 -13.34 -10.58
N LYS A 304 17.00 -13.64 -10.05
CA LYS A 304 16.55 -13.17 -8.73
C LYS A 304 17.46 -13.63 -7.59
N GLU A 305 17.88 -14.89 -7.59
CA GLU A 305 18.69 -15.47 -6.51
C GLU A 305 20.07 -14.80 -6.42
N GLU A 306 20.77 -14.66 -7.55
CA GLU A 306 22.11 -14.06 -7.59
C GLU A 306 22.06 -12.55 -7.32
N TYR A 307 21.02 -11.87 -7.82
CA TYR A 307 20.76 -10.46 -7.48
C TYR A 307 20.62 -10.29 -5.96
N ASN A 308 19.75 -11.09 -5.33
CA ASN A 308 19.45 -10.94 -3.91
C ASN A 308 20.65 -11.35 -3.02
N LYS A 309 21.40 -12.37 -3.42
CA LYS A 309 22.65 -12.78 -2.75
C LYS A 309 23.66 -11.64 -2.73
N THR A 310 23.85 -10.96 -3.87
CA THR A 310 24.74 -9.80 -3.96
C THR A 310 24.23 -8.67 -3.06
N LYS A 311 22.96 -8.28 -3.20
CA LYS A 311 22.41 -7.14 -2.46
C LYS A 311 22.34 -7.33 -0.94
N LYS A 312 22.03 -8.54 -0.45
CA LYS A 312 21.99 -8.83 0.99
C LYS A 312 23.38 -8.85 1.64
N GLN A 313 24.45 -9.10 0.88
CA GLN A 313 25.83 -9.00 1.36
C GLN A 313 26.25 -7.53 1.55
N PHE A 314 25.83 -6.66 0.64
CA PHE A 314 25.97 -5.21 0.78
C PHE A 314 24.78 -4.66 1.57
N LYS A 315 24.69 -5.00 2.87
CA LYS A 315 23.69 -4.39 3.76
C LYS A 315 23.77 -2.88 3.59
N ILE A 316 22.68 -2.30 3.09
CA ILE A 316 22.49 -0.85 3.09
C ILE A 316 22.41 -0.48 4.57
N ASP A 317 23.38 0.27 5.06
CA ASP A 317 23.36 0.78 6.43
C ASP A 317 22.18 1.76 6.52
N MET A 318 21.09 1.28 7.10
CA MET A 318 19.92 2.12 7.30
C MET A 318 20.26 3.12 8.41
N PRO A 319 20.06 4.42 8.18
CA PRO A 319 20.41 5.42 9.17
C PRO A 319 19.65 5.15 10.47
N SER A 320 20.38 5.17 11.58
CA SER A 320 19.84 5.01 12.94
C SER A 320 18.78 6.07 13.23
N LEU A 321 17.90 5.81 14.21
CA LEU A 321 16.88 6.79 14.63
C LEU A 321 17.50 8.13 15.07
N GLU A 322 18.72 8.11 15.61
CA GLU A 322 19.46 9.33 15.93
C GLU A 322 19.98 10.04 14.68
N GLU A 323 20.42 9.32 13.66
CA GLU A 323 20.82 9.90 12.38
C GLU A 323 19.61 10.45 11.61
N ILE A 324 18.45 9.80 11.69
CA ILE A 324 17.19 10.31 11.15
C ILE A 324 16.77 11.58 11.89
N LYS A 325 16.88 11.62 13.22
CA LYS A 325 16.63 12.84 14.02
C LYS A 325 17.62 13.95 13.68
N LYS A 326 18.91 13.65 13.57
CA LYS A 326 19.95 14.62 13.14
C LYS A 326 19.77 15.08 11.70
N PHE A 327 19.28 14.22 10.80
CA PHE A 327 18.92 14.58 9.44
C PHE A 327 17.72 15.55 9.44
N ARG A 328 16.69 15.24 10.23
CA ARG A 328 15.55 16.14 10.48
C ARG A 328 16.03 17.50 11.04
N GLU A 329 16.95 17.50 12.01
CA GLU A 329 17.53 18.71 12.60
C GLU A 329 18.41 19.49 11.61
N LYS A 330 19.27 18.83 10.82
CA LYS A 330 20.09 19.49 9.79
C LYS A 330 19.25 20.15 8.69
N ALA A 331 18.19 19.49 8.24
CA ALA A 331 17.24 20.05 7.28
C ALA A 331 16.50 21.28 7.85
N LEU A 332 16.26 21.31 9.16
CA LEU A 332 15.68 22.46 9.87
C LEU A 332 16.70 23.60 10.08
N VAL A 333 17.95 23.30 10.40
CA VAL A 333 19.02 24.30 10.65
C VAL A 333 19.44 25.02 9.36
N GLN A 334 19.43 24.34 8.21
CA GLN A 334 19.66 24.99 6.90
C GLN A 334 18.60 26.06 6.53
N ARG A 335 17.53 26.21 7.32
CA ARG A 335 16.51 27.27 7.17
C ARG A 335 16.74 28.50 8.07
N GLN A 336 17.76 28.52 8.93
CA GLN A 336 18.05 29.65 9.82
C GLN A 336 19.24 30.52 9.36
N ILE A 337 19.81 30.24 8.19
CA ILE A 337 20.88 31.05 7.57
C ILE A 337 20.36 31.67 6.28
#